data_AF-G0JTS1-F1
#
_entry.id   AF-G0JTS1-F1
#
_cell.length_a   1.000
_cell.length_b   1.000
_cell.length_c   1.000
_cell.angle_alpha   90.00
_cell.angle_beta   90.00
_cell.angle_gamma   90.00
#
_symmetry.space_group_name_H-M   'P 1'
#
loop_
_entity.id
_entity.type
_entity.pdbx_description
1 polymer ?
#
loop_
_entity_poly.entity_id
_entity_poly.type
_entity_poly.pdbx_seq_one_letter_code
_entity_poly.pdbx_strand_id
1 'polypeptide(L)'
;MIGLAFAHTLTVMDKRAQRQRQKLINAIIYFAQNTAQCGKIKLFKLLYLMDFQHFQETGKTITGLEYQAWKFGPVPVKVMEEWESPDPDLSNAIHIEVEPVYDYDRQSVKVNEGVGFDDSEFTPRQLRIMQSLSEQYRDTFSPKMIDVTHAQNGAWDKVWQRGEGAFKPIPYELAIPEGDPHRDDLLEIHAEQMMRTAALQSLQA
;
A
#
# COMPACT_ATOMS: atom_id res chain seq x y z
N MET A 1 -26.33 28.28 -11.06
CA MET A 1 -25.95 26.96 -11.64
C MET A 1 -24.49 26.58 -11.33
N ILE A 2 -23.56 27.54 -11.16
CA ILE A 2 -22.14 27.27 -10.89
C ILE A 2 -21.87 26.73 -9.46
N GLY A 3 -22.60 27.20 -8.44
CA GLY A 3 -22.37 26.80 -7.04
C GLY A 3 -22.73 25.35 -6.68
N LEU A 4 -23.70 24.73 -7.37
CA LEU A 4 -24.13 23.37 -7.08
C LEU A 4 -23.14 22.32 -7.62
N ALA A 5 -22.57 22.56 -8.80
CA ALA A 5 -21.57 21.70 -9.42
C ALA A 5 -20.23 21.75 -8.67
N PHE A 6 -19.87 22.92 -8.13
CA PHE A 6 -18.64 23.11 -7.34
C PHE A 6 -18.70 22.39 -5.99
N ALA A 7 -19.82 22.52 -5.26
CA ALA A 7 -20.03 21.81 -3.99
C ALA A 7 -20.08 20.28 -4.17
N HIS A 8 -20.70 19.81 -5.26
CA HIS A 8 -20.75 18.38 -5.57
C HIS A 8 -19.35 17.80 -5.86
N THR A 9 -18.52 18.54 -6.59
CA THR A 9 -17.14 18.16 -6.95
C THR A 9 -16.22 18.04 -5.73
N LEU A 10 -16.28 19.01 -4.80
CA LEU A 10 -15.54 18.95 -3.53
C LEU A 10 -15.98 17.75 -2.67
N THR A 11 -17.28 17.46 -2.63
CA THR A 11 -17.84 16.32 -1.88
C THR A 11 -17.39 14.96 -2.43
N VAL A 12 -17.19 14.84 -3.74
CA VAL A 12 -16.77 13.57 -4.38
C VAL A 12 -15.28 13.28 -4.15
N MET A 13 -14.42 14.31 -4.09
CA MET A 13 -12.98 14.12 -3.87
C MET A 13 -12.62 13.82 -2.41
N ASP A 14 -13.26 14.50 -1.46
CA ASP A 14 -13.15 14.20 -0.03
C ASP A 14 -13.50 12.72 0.24
N LYS A 15 -14.58 12.24 -0.38
CA LYS A 15 -14.99 10.82 -0.34
C LYS A 15 -13.95 9.86 -0.91
N ARG A 16 -13.20 10.22 -1.96
CA ARG A 16 -12.20 9.32 -2.56
C ARG A 16 -10.95 9.23 -1.68
N ALA A 17 -10.45 10.36 -1.19
CA ALA A 17 -9.32 10.38 -0.27
C ALA A 17 -9.67 9.62 1.02
N GLN A 18 -10.86 9.86 1.57
CA GLN A 18 -11.39 9.13 2.72
C GLN A 18 -11.47 7.62 2.45
N ARG A 19 -11.97 7.21 1.28
CA ARG A 19 -12.02 5.80 0.88
C ARG A 19 -10.63 5.16 0.80
N GLN A 20 -9.65 5.85 0.21
CA GLN A 20 -8.27 5.34 0.14
C GLN A 20 -7.66 5.21 1.53
N ARG A 21 -7.93 6.17 2.43
CA ARG A 21 -7.52 6.10 3.84
C ARG A 21 -8.16 4.92 4.55
N GLN A 22 -9.47 4.70 4.37
CA GLN A 22 -10.19 3.55 4.92
C GLN A 22 -9.64 2.22 4.40
N LYS A 23 -9.32 2.12 3.11
CA LYS A 23 -8.68 0.92 2.53
C LYS A 23 -7.30 0.67 3.14
N LEU A 24 -6.49 1.72 3.32
CA LEU A 24 -5.19 1.58 3.94
C LEU A 24 -5.29 1.04 5.37
N ILE A 25 -6.13 1.67 6.21
CA ILE A 25 -6.31 1.25 7.61
C ILE A 25 -6.83 -0.19 7.66
N ASN A 26 -7.84 -0.55 6.86
CA ASN A 26 -8.37 -1.90 6.83
C ASN A 26 -7.37 -2.94 6.28
N ALA A 27 -6.51 -2.57 5.33
CA ALA A 27 -5.43 -3.45 4.89
C ALA A 27 -4.41 -3.70 6.01
N ILE A 28 -4.06 -2.67 6.79
CA ILE A 28 -3.19 -2.81 7.96
C ILE A 28 -3.82 -3.72 9.01
N ILE A 29 -5.09 -3.50 9.36
CA ILE A 29 -5.86 -4.35 10.28
C ILE A 29 -5.84 -5.80 9.80
N TYR A 30 -6.14 -6.03 8.52
CA TYR A 30 -6.20 -7.35 7.93
C TYR A 30 -4.85 -8.08 8.04
N PHE A 31 -3.76 -7.45 7.61
CA PHE A 31 -2.43 -8.08 7.66
C PHE A 31 -1.94 -8.31 9.09
N ALA A 32 -2.26 -7.40 10.02
CA ALA A 32 -1.94 -7.57 11.44
C ALA A 32 -2.66 -8.78 12.06
N GLN A 33 -3.92 -9.03 11.68
CA GLN A 33 -4.71 -10.17 12.18
C GLN A 33 -4.40 -11.49 11.49
N ASN A 34 -3.98 -11.46 10.21
CA ASN A 34 -3.86 -12.66 9.38
C ASN A 34 -2.42 -13.12 9.14
N THR A 35 -1.42 -12.45 9.72
CA THR A 35 -0.03 -12.88 9.65
C THR A 35 0.62 -12.94 11.02
N ALA A 36 1.50 -13.91 11.23
CA ALA A 36 2.26 -14.02 12.47
C ALA A 36 3.32 -12.91 12.52
N GLN A 37 3.43 -12.26 13.69
CA GLN A 37 4.48 -11.27 13.99
C GLN A 37 4.55 -10.16 12.93
N CYS A 38 3.41 -9.51 12.66
CA CYS A 38 3.30 -8.43 11.69
C CYS A 38 4.03 -7.16 12.17
N GLY A 39 5.36 -7.15 12.11
CA GLY A 39 6.18 -5.97 12.38
C GLY A 39 6.25 -5.00 11.19
N LYS A 40 6.88 -3.84 11.40
CA LYS A 40 7.02 -2.76 10.42
C LYS A 40 7.43 -3.22 9.03
N ILE A 41 8.54 -3.96 8.94
CA ILE A 41 9.11 -4.41 7.66
C ILE A 41 8.09 -5.30 6.93
N LYS A 42 7.51 -6.27 7.63
CA LYS A 42 6.55 -7.21 7.05
C LYS A 42 5.30 -6.48 6.55
N LEU A 43 4.74 -5.58 7.35
CA LEU A 43 3.59 -4.78 6.95
C LEU A 43 3.89 -3.96 5.69
N PHE A 44 5.03 -3.25 5.66
CA PHE A 44 5.42 -2.43 4.50
C PHE A 44 5.57 -3.28 3.23
N LYS A 45 6.10 -4.50 3.37
CA LYS A 45 6.24 -5.42 2.23
C LYS A 45 4.87 -5.92 1.77
N LEU A 46 3.98 -6.30 2.68
CA LEU A 46 2.64 -6.77 2.33
C LEU A 46 1.82 -5.69 1.63
N LEU A 47 1.89 -4.43 2.08
CA LEU A 47 1.24 -3.29 1.42
C LEU A 47 1.78 -3.09 -0.01
N TYR A 48 3.11 -3.09 -0.17
CA TYR A 48 3.75 -2.99 -1.49
C TYR A 48 3.34 -4.13 -2.42
N LEU A 49 3.46 -5.39 -1.95
CA LEU A 49 3.08 -6.58 -2.72
C LEU A 49 1.61 -6.52 -3.16
N MET A 50 0.72 -6.09 -2.25
CA MET A 50 -0.71 -5.96 -2.49
C MET A 50 -1.02 -4.95 -3.61
N ASP A 51 -0.46 -3.74 -3.52
CA ASP A 51 -0.71 -2.73 -4.56
C ASP A 51 -0.07 -3.11 -5.90
N PHE A 52 1.18 -3.59 -5.90
CA PHE A 52 1.90 -3.94 -7.13
C PHE A 52 1.29 -5.15 -7.84
N GLN A 53 0.84 -6.16 -7.09
CA GLN A 53 0.13 -7.30 -7.67
C GLN A 53 -1.21 -6.87 -8.28
N HIS A 54 -2.00 -6.07 -7.57
CA HIS A 54 -3.28 -5.59 -8.11
C HIS A 54 -3.07 -4.69 -9.33
N PHE A 55 -2.02 -3.88 -9.33
CA PHE A 55 -1.65 -3.06 -10.48
C PHE A 55 -1.26 -3.92 -11.68
N GLN A 56 -0.39 -4.91 -11.48
CA GLN A 56 -0.02 -5.85 -12.53
C GLN A 56 -1.25 -6.56 -13.14
N GLU A 57 -2.26 -6.88 -12.32
CA GLU A 57 -3.47 -7.56 -12.78
C GLU A 57 -4.52 -6.63 -13.47
N THR A 58 -4.47 -5.31 -13.25
CA THR A 58 -5.60 -4.42 -13.60
C THR A 58 -5.26 -3.02 -14.08
N GLY A 59 -4.02 -2.57 -13.97
CA GLY A 59 -3.60 -1.18 -14.20
C GLY A 59 -4.03 -0.21 -13.08
N LYS A 60 -4.55 -0.73 -11.95
CA LYS A 60 -5.10 0.08 -10.84
C LYS A 60 -4.44 -0.30 -9.52
N THR A 61 -4.32 0.66 -8.61
CA THR A 61 -3.81 0.43 -7.24
C THR A 61 -4.96 0.18 -6.24
N ILE A 62 -4.65 -0.38 -5.06
CA ILE A 62 -5.65 -0.60 -3.99
C ILE A 62 -5.66 0.61 -3.06
N THR A 63 -4.49 0.96 -2.51
CA THR A 63 -4.34 2.07 -1.55
C THR A 63 -3.91 3.36 -2.26
N GLY A 64 -3.15 3.24 -3.35
CA GLY A 64 -2.56 4.38 -4.04
C GLY A 64 -1.40 5.04 -3.29
N LEU A 65 -0.76 4.31 -2.36
CA LEU A 65 0.44 4.76 -1.68
C LEU A 65 1.59 5.00 -2.67
N GLU A 66 2.42 5.99 -2.36
CA GLU A 66 3.73 6.15 -2.96
C GLU A 66 4.75 5.28 -2.22
N TYR A 67 5.53 4.51 -2.98
CA TYR A 67 6.59 3.67 -2.46
C TYR A 67 7.94 4.20 -2.94
N GLN A 68 8.91 4.31 -2.04
CA GLN A 68 10.27 4.72 -2.38
C GLN A 68 11.25 3.55 -2.26
N ALA A 69 12.32 3.57 -3.05
CA ALA A 69 13.39 2.58 -3.00
C ALA A 69 14.35 2.85 -1.84
N TRP A 70 14.26 2.06 -0.77
CA TRP A 70 15.16 2.13 0.39
C TRP A 70 16.08 0.92 0.41
N LYS A 71 17.14 0.97 1.24
CA LYS A 71 18.17 -0.09 1.34
C LYS A 71 17.60 -1.49 1.57
N PHE A 72 16.52 -1.59 2.33
CA PHE A 72 15.87 -2.85 2.68
C PHE A 72 14.56 -3.07 1.92
N GLY A 73 14.47 -2.52 0.70
CA GLY A 73 13.33 -2.67 -0.19
C GLY A 73 12.41 -1.45 -0.21
N PRO A 74 11.20 -1.59 -0.80
CA PRO A 74 10.23 -0.51 -0.90
C PRO A 74 9.69 -0.09 0.46
N VAL A 75 9.44 1.22 0.61
CA VAL A 75 8.85 1.83 1.81
C VAL A 75 7.64 2.70 1.42
N PRO A 76 6.44 2.44 1.97
CA PRO A 76 5.28 3.33 1.80
C PRO A 76 5.48 4.63 2.58
N VAL A 77 5.71 5.74 1.89
CA VAL A 77 6.18 7.00 2.48
C VAL A 77 5.24 7.51 3.56
N LYS A 78 3.94 7.62 3.26
CA LYS A 78 2.94 8.11 4.22
C LYS A 78 2.83 7.27 5.49
N VAL A 79 2.88 5.94 5.36
CA VAL A 79 2.82 5.03 6.52
C VAL A 79 4.11 5.14 7.35
N MET A 80 5.25 5.38 6.70
CA MET A 80 6.52 5.62 7.39
C MET A 80 6.50 6.94 8.17
N GLU A 81 5.95 8.01 7.59
CA GLU A 81 5.80 9.32 8.25
C GLU A 81 4.90 9.24 9.50
N GLU A 82 3.80 8.49 9.41
CA GLU A 82 2.86 8.29 10.52
C GLU A 82 3.32 7.23 11.54
N TRP A 83 4.44 6.54 11.32
CA TRP A 83 4.77 5.35 12.11
C TRP A 83 4.95 5.63 13.61
N GLU A 84 5.64 6.72 13.95
CA GLU A 84 5.92 7.11 15.34
C GLU A 84 4.86 8.06 15.90
N SER A 85 4.13 8.76 15.03
CA SER A 85 3.08 9.71 15.41
C SER A 85 1.88 9.53 14.48
N PRO A 86 1.13 8.43 14.65
CA PRO A 86 -0.02 8.14 13.80
C PRO A 86 -1.15 9.14 14.00
N ASP A 87 -1.87 9.44 12.92
CA ASP A 87 -3.09 10.22 13.00
C ASP A 87 -4.14 9.51 13.90
N PRO A 88 -5.13 10.26 14.44
CA PRO A 88 -6.14 9.69 15.34
C PRO A 88 -6.89 8.48 14.76
N ASP A 89 -7.16 8.45 13.46
CA ASP A 89 -7.88 7.34 12.83
C ASP A 89 -7.05 6.03 12.82
N LEU A 90 -5.75 6.11 12.54
CA LEU A 90 -4.85 4.96 12.56
C LEU A 90 -4.53 4.52 13.99
N SER A 91 -4.26 5.45 14.90
CA SER A 91 -4.00 5.14 16.32
C SER A 91 -5.21 4.58 17.06
N ASN A 92 -6.43 4.96 16.67
CA ASN A 92 -7.65 4.32 17.17
C ASN A 92 -7.81 2.89 16.64
N ALA A 93 -7.27 2.57 15.45
CA ALA A 93 -7.39 1.24 14.85
C ALA A 93 -6.33 0.25 15.35
N ILE A 94 -5.09 0.70 15.52
CA ILE A 94 -3.94 -0.16 15.85
C ILE A 94 -3.01 0.49 16.88
N HIS A 95 -2.16 -0.33 17.50
CA HIS A 95 -0.98 0.11 18.23
C HIS A 95 0.22 -0.77 17.92
N ILE A 96 1.42 -0.26 18.22
CA ILE A 96 2.66 -1.02 18.14
C ILE A 96 2.96 -1.61 19.52
N GLU A 97 2.93 -2.93 19.61
CA GLU A 97 3.36 -3.64 20.81
C GLU A 97 4.84 -3.98 20.70
N VAL A 98 5.60 -3.64 21.75
CA VAL A 98 7.03 -3.94 21.86
C VAL A 98 7.19 -5.13 22.80
N GLU A 99 7.67 -6.23 22.25
CA GLU A 99 7.91 -7.48 22.96
C GLU A 99 9.43 -7.73 23.06
N PRO A 100 10.02 -7.81 24.26
CA PRO A 100 11.45 -8.09 24.41
C PRO A 100 11.76 -9.52 23.95
N VAL A 101 12.71 -9.65 23.03
CA VAL A 101 13.32 -10.91 22.61
C VAL A 101 14.77 -10.92 23.09
N TYR A 102 15.39 -12.09 23.27
CA TYR A 102 16.70 -12.30 23.90
C TYR A 102 17.74 -11.18 23.66
N ASP A 103 17.91 -10.73 22.42
CA ASP A 103 18.94 -9.79 21.99
C ASP A 103 18.38 -8.54 21.27
N TYR A 104 17.06 -8.38 21.15
CA TYR A 104 16.43 -7.20 20.53
C TYR A 104 14.96 -7.03 20.92
N ASP A 105 14.43 -5.82 20.75
CA ASP A 105 13.01 -5.54 20.91
C ASP A 105 12.24 -5.82 19.62
N ARG A 106 11.27 -6.75 19.68
CA ARG A 106 10.39 -7.06 18.56
C ARG A 106 9.18 -6.14 18.59
N GLN A 107 8.97 -5.38 17.52
CA GLN A 107 7.75 -4.61 17.31
C GLN A 107 6.73 -5.42 16.50
N SER A 108 5.48 -5.45 16.97
CA SER A 108 4.34 -6.02 16.25
C SER A 108 3.19 -5.03 16.17
N VAL A 109 2.56 -4.92 15.01
CA VAL A 109 1.30 -4.19 14.84
C VAL A 109 0.18 -5.04 15.44
N LYS A 110 -0.57 -4.47 16.38
CA LYS A 110 -1.74 -5.09 17.01
C LYS A 110 -2.98 -4.25 16.73
N VAL A 111 -4.10 -4.93 16.52
CA VAL A 111 -5.40 -4.27 16.35
C VAL A 111 -5.99 -3.97 17.72
N ASN A 112 -6.52 -2.76 17.90
CA ASN A 112 -7.11 -2.33 19.17
C ASN A 112 -8.41 -3.08 19.47
N GLU A 113 -8.78 -3.11 20.75
CA GLU A 113 -10.01 -3.76 21.20
C GLU A 113 -11.25 -3.14 20.53
N GLY A 114 -12.18 -3.99 20.09
CA GLY A 114 -13.41 -3.56 19.41
C GLY A 114 -13.23 -3.17 17.93
N VAL A 115 -12.00 -3.14 17.42
CA VAL A 115 -11.73 -2.84 16.01
C VAL A 115 -11.72 -4.14 15.20
N GLY A 116 -12.56 -4.18 14.17
CA GLY A 116 -12.66 -5.29 13.22
C GLY A 116 -12.22 -4.88 11.82
N PHE A 117 -11.84 -5.87 11.00
CA PHE A 117 -11.65 -5.67 9.58
C PHE A 117 -12.99 -5.39 8.89
N ASP A 118 -13.06 -4.31 8.12
CA ASP A 118 -14.17 -3.94 7.26
C ASP A 118 -13.76 -4.10 5.79
N ASP A 119 -14.45 -5.00 5.08
CA ASP A 119 -14.18 -5.34 3.69
C ASP A 119 -15.03 -4.56 2.68
N SER A 120 -15.92 -3.68 3.13
CA SER A 120 -16.96 -3.03 2.30
C SER A 120 -16.42 -2.25 1.11
N GLU A 121 -15.21 -1.71 1.21
CA GLU A 121 -14.55 -0.96 0.14
C GLU A 121 -13.68 -1.84 -0.78
N PHE A 122 -13.46 -3.10 -0.44
CA PHE A 122 -12.63 -4.03 -1.21
C PHE A 122 -13.44 -4.81 -2.23
N THR A 123 -12.86 -5.00 -3.41
CA THR A 123 -13.46 -5.91 -4.40
C THR A 123 -13.08 -7.36 -4.08
N PRO A 124 -13.82 -8.37 -4.59
CA PRO A 124 -13.45 -9.78 -4.40
C PRO A 124 -12.03 -10.11 -4.87
N ARG A 125 -11.54 -9.43 -5.93
CA ARG A 125 -10.16 -9.58 -6.40
C ARG A 125 -9.16 -9.04 -5.39
N GLN A 126 -9.44 -7.89 -4.77
CA GLN A 126 -8.55 -7.28 -3.77
C GLN A 126 -8.46 -8.16 -2.52
N LEU A 127 -9.60 -8.68 -2.06
CA LEU A 127 -9.65 -9.63 -0.94
C LEU A 127 -8.89 -10.92 -1.24
N ARG A 128 -9.02 -11.47 -2.46
CA ARG A 128 -8.25 -12.64 -2.90
C ARG A 128 -6.74 -12.38 -2.85
N ILE A 129 -6.27 -11.21 -3.29
CA ILE A 129 -4.84 -10.84 -3.23
C ILE A 129 -4.39 -10.77 -1.77
N MET A 130 -5.15 -10.07 -0.91
CA MET A 130 -4.84 -9.96 0.52
C MET A 130 -4.76 -11.33 1.19
N GLN A 131 -5.73 -12.21 0.93
CA GLN A 131 -5.75 -13.58 1.44
C GLN A 131 -4.53 -14.37 0.98
N SER A 132 -4.25 -14.37 -0.34
CA SER A 132 -3.11 -15.08 -0.91
C SER A 132 -1.78 -14.62 -0.30
N LEU A 133 -1.58 -13.32 -0.11
CA LEU A 133 -0.38 -12.77 0.50
C LEU A 133 -0.27 -13.15 1.98
N SER A 134 -1.36 -13.05 2.73
CA SER A 134 -1.39 -13.45 4.14
C SER A 134 -1.11 -14.93 4.33
N GLU A 135 -1.64 -15.80 3.47
CA GLU A 135 -1.37 -17.24 3.49
C GLU A 135 0.09 -17.55 3.13
N GLN A 136 0.59 -16.95 2.05
CA GLN A 136 1.94 -17.19 1.56
C GLN A 136 3.01 -16.70 2.55
N TYR A 137 2.78 -15.57 3.21
CA TYR A 137 3.76 -14.92 4.09
C TYR A 137 3.40 -15.00 5.57
N ARG A 138 2.42 -15.84 5.95
CA ARG A 138 1.92 -15.97 7.33
C ARG A 138 3.06 -16.06 8.35
N ASP A 139 3.97 -17.00 8.16
CA ASP A 139 5.08 -17.28 9.07
C ASP A 139 6.44 -16.81 8.52
N THR A 140 6.42 -16.00 7.47
CA THR A 140 7.65 -15.43 6.90
C THR A 140 8.10 -14.22 7.73
N PHE A 141 9.37 -14.23 8.15
CA PHE A 141 10.01 -13.15 8.92
C PHE A 141 10.70 -12.13 8.01
N SER A 142 11.06 -10.99 8.60
CA SER A 142 11.60 -9.81 7.91
C SER A 142 12.73 -10.08 6.90
N PRO A 143 13.77 -10.88 7.20
CA PRO A 143 14.86 -11.11 6.24
C PRO A 143 14.36 -11.67 4.90
N LYS A 144 13.48 -12.69 4.96
CA LYS A 144 12.91 -13.31 3.76
C LYS A 144 11.89 -12.41 3.07
N MET A 145 11.18 -11.53 3.80
CA MET A 145 10.33 -10.52 3.19
C MET A 145 11.14 -9.51 2.35
N ILE A 146 12.34 -9.15 2.80
CA ILE A 146 13.24 -8.24 2.07
C ILE A 146 13.60 -8.88 0.72
N ASP A 147 14.09 -10.13 0.74
CA ASP A 147 14.48 -10.87 -0.46
C ASP A 147 13.35 -10.94 -1.50
N VAL A 148 12.13 -11.25 -1.04
CA VAL A 148 10.93 -11.30 -1.89
C VAL A 148 10.71 -9.97 -2.60
N THR A 149 10.77 -8.85 -1.88
CA THR A 149 10.50 -7.53 -2.49
C THR A 149 11.67 -6.98 -3.31
N HIS A 150 12.89 -7.46 -3.11
CA HIS A 150 14.01 -7.19 -4.02
C HIS A 150 13.83 -7.95 -5.34
N ALA A 151 13.26 -9.15 -5.30
CA ALA A 151 13.00 -9.97 -6.49
C ALA A 151 11.70 -9.62 -7.23
N GLN A 152 10.68 -9.08 -6.53
CA GLN A 152 9.35 -8.87 -7.12
C GLN A 152 9.41 -7.93 -8.33
N ASN A 153 9.18 -8.51 -9.52
CA ASN A 153 9.13 -7.84 -10.83
C ASN A 153 10.37 -6.98 -11.16
N GLY A 154 11.45 -7.07 -10.36
CA GLY A 154 12.63 -6.22 -10.44
C GLY A 154 12.39 -4.73 -10.21
N ALA A 155 11.17 -4.31 -9.84
CA ALA A 155 10.79 -2.90 -9.79
C ALA A 155 11.63 -2.10 -8.78
N TRP A 156 11.83 -2.65 -7.57
CA TRP A 156 12.71 -2.03 -6.59
C TRP A 156 14.16 -1.95 -7.09
N ASP A 157 14.71 -3.02 -7.66
CA ASP A 157 16.11 -3.08 -8.09
C ASP A 157 16.41 -2.09 -9.24
N LYS A 158 15.49 -2.00 -10.22
CA LYS A 158 15.54 -1.04 -11.33
C LYS A 158 15.65 0.41 -10.85
N VAL A 159 15.05 0.73 -9.70
CA VAL A 159 15.11 2.07 -9.11
C VAL A 159 16.29 2.20 -8.17
N TRP A 160 16.50 1.23 -7.27
CA TRP A 160 17.53 1.29 -6.23
C TRP A 160 18.94 1.45 -6.80
N GLN A 161 19.28 0.71 -7.86
CA GLN A 161 20.56 0.83 -8.59
C GLN A 161 21.77 0.90 -7.65
N ARG A 162 21.91 -0.10 -6.76
CA ARG A 162 22.99 -0.17 -5.75
C ARG A 162 23.09 1.08 -4.85
N GLY A 163 21.99 1.81 -4.68
CA GLY A 163 21.88 3.00 -3.82
C GLY A 163 21.83 4.33 -4.58
N GLU A 164 22.10 4.36 -5.88
CA GLU A 164 22.05 5.60 -6.68
C GLU A 164 20.63 6.17 -6.80
N GLY A 165 19.60 5.32 -6.71
CA GLY A 165 18.21 5.73 -6.65
C GLY A 165 17.59 5.64 -5.27
N ALA A 166 18.40 5.72 -4.21
CA ALA A 166 17.88 5.78 -2.85
C ALA A 166 16.82 6.88 -2.71
N PHE A 167 15.70 6.53 -2.08
CA PHE A 167 14.55 7.40 -1.82
C PHE A 167 13.81 7.89 -3.07
N LYS A 168 14.17 7.42 -4.28
CA LYS A 168 13.39 7.71 -5.48
C LYS A 168 12.07 6.93 -5.46
N PRO A 169 10.97 7.51 -5.97
CA PRO A 169 9.70 6.81 -6.10
C PRO A 169 9.84 5.61 -7.04
N ILE A 170 9.14 4.53 -6.72
CA ILE A 170 9.05 3.32 -7.54
C ILE A 170 7.77 3.42 -8.38
N PRO A 171 7.88 3.60 -9.71
CA PRO A 171 6.71 3.67 -10.58
C PRO A 171 5.95 2.34 -10.62
N TYR A 172 4.62 2.40 -10.57
CA TYR A 172 3.77 1.21 -10.63
C TYR A 172 3.87 0.48 -11.97
N GLU A 173 4.19 1.21 -13.03
CA GLU A 173 4.40 0.69 -14.38
C GLU A 173 5.52 -0.35 -14.43
N LEU A 174 6.45 -0.33 -13.47
CA LEU A 174 7.48 -1.36 -13.33
C LEU A 174 6.93 -2.70 -12.82
N ALA A 175 5.70 -2.74 -12.29
CA ALA A 175 5.04 -3.98 -11.92
C ALA A 175 4.64 -4.82 -13.14
N ILE A 176 4.51 -4.21 -14.32
CA ILE A 176 4.10 -4.89 -15.55
C ILE A 176 5.35 -5.27 -16.36
N PRO A 177 5.61 -6.56 -16.61
CA PRO A 177 6.73 -7.00 -17.42
C PRO A 177 6.69 -6.41 -18.84
N GLU A 178 7.85 -6.12 -19.42
CA GLU A 178 7.94 -5.53 -20.78
C GLU A 178 7.34 -6.43 -21.87
N GLY A 179 7.35 -7.75 -21.67
CA GLY A 179 6.76 -8.73 -22.59
C GLY A 179 5.31 -9.12 -22.28
N ASP A 180 4.63 -8.45 -21.35
CA ASP A 180 3.24 -8.73 -21.03
C ASP A 180 2.34 -8.36 -22.23
N PRO A 181 1.52 -9.29 -22.77
CA PRO A 181 0.69 -9.03 -23.94
C PRO A 181 -0.41 -7.97 -23.70
N HIS A 182 -0.73 -7.66 -22.45
CA HIS A 182 -1.73 -6.67 -22.06
C HIS A 182 -1.11 -5.37 -21.54
N ARG A 183 0.22 -5.21 -21.67
CA ARG A 183 0.94 -4.09 -21.07
C ARG A 183 0.38 -2.73 -21.48
N ASP A 184 0.14 -2.53 -22.77
CA ASP A 184 -0.32 -1.23 -23.28
C ASP A 184 -1.72 -0.90 -22.76
N ASP A 185 -2.65 -1.86 -22.77
CA ASP A 185 -4.00 -1.70 -22.23
C ASP A 185 -3.98 -1.34 -20.73
N LEU A 186 -3.14 -2.04 -19.95
CA LEU A 186 -3.01 -1.80 -18.51
C LEU A 186 -2.44 -0.41 -18.20
N LEU A 187 -1.46 0.05 -19.00
CA LEU A 187 -0.91 1.38 -18.87
C LEU A 187 -1.86 2.48 -19.33
N GLU A 188 -2.66 2.22 -20.36
CA GLU A 188 -3.72 3.13 -20.78
C GLU A 188 -4.77 3.30 -19.68
N ILE A 189 -5.22 2.20 -19.07
CA ILE A 189 -6.12 2.23 -17.89
C ILE A 189 -5.50 3.07 -16.77
N HIS A 190 -4.21 2.90 -16.50
CA HIS A 190 -3.53 3.68 -15.47
C HIS A 190 -3.48 5.17 -15.82
N ALA A 191 -3.10 5.51 -17.06
CA ALA A 191 -3.02 6.87 -17.55
C ALA A 191 -4.38 7.58 -17.48
N GLU A 192 -5.46 6.90 -17.88
CA GLU A 192 -6.82 7.42 -17.73
C GLU A 192 -7.17 7.72 -16.27
N GLN A 193 -6.80 6.83 -15.34
CA GLN A 193 -7.04 7.06 -13.92
C GLN A 193 -6.26 8.26 -13.39
N MET A 194 -5.01 8.41 -13.80
CA MET A 194 -4.18 9.55 -13.42
C MET A 194 -4.75 10.85 -13.98
N MET A 195 -5.14 10.89 -15.26
CA MET A 195 -5.79 12.05 -15.87
C MET A 195 -7.10 12.43 -15.16
N ARG A 196 -7.96 11.44 -14.85
CA ARG A 196 -9.18 11.69 -14.07
C ARG A 196 -8.86 12.25 -12.69
N THR A 197 -7.79 11.78 -12.05
CA THR A 197 -7.38 12.25 -10.72
C THR A 197 -6.82 13.67 -10.78
N ALA A 198 -5.96 13.96 -11.76
CA ALA A 198 -5.39 15.29 -11.98
C ALA A 198 -6.46 16.32 -12.36
N ALA A 199 -7.40 15.95 -13.25
CA ALA A 199 -8.52 16.80 -13.63
C ALA A 199 -9.44 17.11 -12.45
N LEU A 200 -9.60 16.16 -11.52
CA LEU A 200 -10.31 16.40 -10.28
C LEU A 200 -9.51 17.40 -9.41
N GLN A 201 -8.23 17.17 -9.17
CA GLN A 201 -7.39 18.07 -8.35
C GLN A 201 -7.27 19.49 -8.92
N SER A 202 -7.20 19.67 -10.24
CA SER A 202 -7.08 20.99 -10.86
C SER A 202 -8.34 21.85 -10.72
N LEU A 203 -9.51 21.26 -10.44
CA LEU A 203 -10.73 22.01 -10.10
C LEU A 203 -10.65 22.71 -8.73
N GLN A 204 -9.55 22.52 -7.98
CA GLN A 204 -9.29 23.13 -6.68
C GLN A 204 -8.32 24.33 -6.74
N ALA A 205 -7.57 24.48 -7.84
CA ALA A 205 -6.53 25.50 -8.02
C ALA A 205 -7.07 26.75 -8.75
#